data_AF-A0A6P3RZ25-F1
#
_entry.id   AF-A0A6P3RZ25-F1
#
_cell.length_a   1.000
_cell.length_b   1.000
_cell.length_c   1.000
_cell.angle_alpha   90.00
_cell.angle_beta   90.00
_cell.angle_gamma   90.00
#
_symmetry.space_group_name_H-M   'P 1'
#
loop_
_entity.id
_entity.type
_entity.pdbx_description
1 polymer ?
#
loop_
_entity_poly.entity_id
_entity_poly.type
_entity_poly.pdbx_seq_one_letter_code
_entity_poly.pdbx_strand_id
1 'polypeptide(L)'
;MRVTGAVPERVVEDDSSENSSESGSLEVVDSSGEIIHRVKKLTCRVKIKEATGLPLNLSNFVFCQYTFWDHCESTVAAPVVDPEVPSPQFKDAQYSVTFSHCKVQVPL
;
A
#
# COMPACT_ATOMS: atom_id res chain seq x y z
N MET A 1 12.13 -9.57 -4.36
CA MET A 1 12.96 -8.50 -3.78
C MET A 1 12.25 -7.96 -2.53
N ARG A 2 12.70 -8.31 -1.32
CA ARG A 2 12.16 -7.75 -0.07
C ARG A 2 13.05 -6.56 0.27
N VAL A 3 12.55 -5.34 0.07
CA VAL A 3 13.26 -4.13 0.52
C VAL A 3 12.94 -3.97 2.00
N THR A 4 13.78 -4.52 2.85
CA THR A 4 13.76 -4.28 4.29
C THR A 4 14.88 -3.31 4.64
N GLY A 5 14.52 -2.19 5.25
CA GLY A 5 15.46 -1.20 5.76
C GLY A 5 14.72 -0.24 6.68
N ALA A 6 15.38 0.18 7.76
CA ALA A 6 14.93 1.36 8.48
C ALA A 6 15.04 2.57 7.55
N VAL A 7 14.04 3.45 7.55
CA VAL A 7 14.10 4.71 6.80
C VAL A 7 15.32 5.47 7.32
N PRO A 8 16.32 5.79 6.47
CA PRO A 8 17.51 6.49 6.93
C PRO A 8 17.14 7.86 7.49
N GLU A 9 17.71 8.18 8.64
CA GLU A 9 17.61 9.49 9.29
C GLU A 9 18.22 10.53 8.36
N ARG A 10 17.39 11.44 7.85
CA ARG A 10 17.84 12.53 7.00
C ARG A 10 18.37 13.61 7.93
N VAL A 11 19.68 13.69 8.09
CA VAL A 11 20.34 14.85 8.72
C VAL A 11 20.09 16.08 7.84
N VAL A 12 19.22 16.98 8.29
CA VAL A 12 19.00 18.29 7.67
C VAL A 12 19.36 19.34 8.71
N GLU A 13 20.46 20.05 8.45
CA GLU A 13 20.81 21.28 9.13
C GLU A 13 19.80 22.39 8.75
N ASP A 14 19.42 23.12 9.79
CA ASP A 14 18.57 24.32 9.92
C ASP A 14 18.29 25.17 8.66
N ASP A 15 17.00 25.33 8.31
CA ASP A 15 16.34 26.65 8.21
C ASP A 15 14.82 26.47 7.92
N SER A 16 14.01 26.77 8.93
CA SER A 16 12.65 27.34 8.89
C SER A 16 11.66 26.87 7.79
N SER A 17 10.77 25.92 8.12
CA SER A 17 9.32 26.06 7.87
C SER A 17 8.50 24.97 8.58
N GLU A 18 7.37 25.41 9.11
CA GLU A 18 6.51 24.69 10.05
C GLU A 18 5.78 23.51 9.40
N ASN A 19 5.62 22.43 10.18
CA ASN A 19 4.94 21.16 9.87
C ASN A 19 5.74 20.13 9.04
N SER A 20 6.84 19.64 9.61
CA SER A 20 7.39 18.32 9.29
C SER A 20 7.55 17.53 10.59
N SER A 21 6.54 16.71 10.93
CA SER A 21 6.61 15.77 12.05
C SER A 21 7.46 14.55 11.68
N GLU A 22 8.75 14.78 11.39
CA GLU A 22 9.75 13.72 11.43
C GLU A 22 10.05 13.40 12.89
N SER A 23 9.71 12.18 13.30
CA SER A 23 10.29 11.45 14.42
C SER A 23 9.35 10.30 14.74
N GLY A 24 9.88 9.08 14.65
CA GLY A 24 9.18 7.82 14.87
C GLY A 24 8.77 7.56 16.32
N SER A 25 9.06 8.47 17.25
CA SER A 25 8.54 8.43 18.62
C SER A 25 8.28 9.84 19.11
N LEU A 26 7.06 10.12 19.55
CA LEU A 26 6.74 11.35 20.27
C LEU A 26 6.86 11.03 21.76
N GLU A 27 7.89 11.55 22.42
CA GLU A 27 8.00 11.51 23.87
C GLU A 27 7.03 12.56 24.45
N VAL A 28 6.00 12.12 25.17
CA VAL A 28 5.05 13.00 25.83
C VAL A 28 5.14 12.77 27.33
N VAL A 29 5.57 13.78 28.08
CA VAL A 29 5.60 13.70 29.55
C VAL A 29 4.20 13.98 30.09
N ASP A 30 3.67 13.10 30.94
CA ASP A 30 2.37 13.33 31.57
C ASP A 30 2.46 14.27 32.79
N SER A 31 1.32 14.66 33.36
CA SER A 31 1.27 15.57 34.52
C SER A 31 1.86 14.98 35.80
N SER A 32 2.22 13.69 35.81
CA SER A 32 2.96 13.01 36.87
C SER A 32 4.47 13.01 36.66
N GLY A 33 4.96 13.48 35.50
CA GLY A 33 6.39 13.50 35.15
C GLY A 33 6.88 12.21 34.49
N GLU A 34 5.99 11.28 34.12
CA GLU A 34 6.35 10.04 33.45
C GLU A 34 6.45 10.25 31.94
N ILE A 35 7.53 9.75 31.32
CA ILE A 35 7.74 9.83 29.87
C ILE A 35 6.87 8.76 29.19
N ILE A 36 5.77 9.17 28.57
CA ILE A 36 4.95 8.29 27.74
C ILE A 36 5.53 8.26 26.32
N HIS A 37 6.16 7.15 25.95
CA HIS A 37 6.53 6.88 24.56
C HIS A 37 5.29 6.58 23.72
N ARG A 38 4.84 7.56 22.92
CA ARG A 38 3.81 7.32 21.92
C ARG A 38 4.47 6.95 20.60
N VAL A 39 4.56 5.65 20.34
CA VAL A 39 4.91 5.13 19.02
C VAL A 39 3.84 5.60 18.04
N LYS A 40 4.22 6.43 17.06
CA LYS A 40 3.27 6.89 16.03
C LYS A 40 2.85 5.68 15.20
N LYS A 41 1.56 5.37 15.22
CA LYS A 41 0.98 4.28 14.42
C LYS A 41 1.10 4.62 12.94
N LEU A 42 1.92 3.87 12.20
CA LEU A 42 2.00 3.99 10.74
C LEU A 42 0.75 3.38 10.09
N THR A 43 0.20 4.04 9.08
CA THR A 43 -0.89 3.50 8.26
C THR A 43 -0.48 3.56 6.78
N CYS A 44 -0.67 2.47 6.05
CA CYS A 44 -0.45 2.40 4.61
C CYS A 44 -1.79 2.29 3.87
N ARG A 45 -1.91 2.87 2.68
CA ARG A 45 -3.08 2.68 1.81
C ARG A 45 -2.65 1.96 0.54
N VAL A 46 -3.00 0.68 0.43
CA VAL A 46 -2.71 -0.14 -0.74
C VAL A 46 -3.78 0.11 -1.80
N LYS A 47 -3.36 0.45 -3.03
CA LYS A 47 -4.23 0.60 -4.20
C LYS A 47 -3.76 -0.34 -5.31
N ILE A 48 -4.66 -1.15 -5.85
CA ILE A 48 -4.40 -1.98 -7.03
C ILE A 48 -5.30 -1.45 -8.13
N LYS A 49 -4.70 -1.11 -9.28
CA LYS A 49 -5.38 -0.42 -10.38
C LYS A 49 -5.56 -1.29 -11.61
N GLU A 50 -4.50 -1.98 -12.03
CA GLU A 50 -4.50 -2.76 -13.26
C GLU A 50 -3.42 -3.84 -13.21
N ALA A 51 -3.69 -4.96 -13.88
CA ALA A 51 -2.70 -5.94 -14.31
C ALA A 51 -2.71 -6.02 -15.84
N THR A 52 -1.54 -5.89 -16.47
CA THR A 52 -1.37 -5.91 -17.94
C THR A 52 -0.45 -7.07 -18.35
N GLY A 53 -0.41 -7.39 -19.64
CA GLY A 53 0.47 -8.44 -20.16
C GLY A 53 -0.02 -9.86 -19.85
N LEU A 54 -1.30 -10.03 -19.50
CA LEU A 54 -1.85 -11.33 -19.17
C LEU A 54 -2.06 -12.15 -20.44
N PRO A 55 -1.71 -13.45 -20.44
CA PRO A 55 -2.07 -14.36 -21.51
C PRO A 55 -3.59 -14.44 -21.71
N LEU A 56 -4.05 -14.48 -22.96
CA LEU A 56 -5.48 -14.55 -23.29
C LEU A 56 -6.21 -15.76 -22.68
N ASN A 57 -5.52 -16.87 -22.44
CA ASN A 57 -6.09 -18.06 -21.80
C ASN A 57 -6.29 -17.92 -20.29
N LEU A 58 -5.73 -16.87 -19.66
CA LEU A 58 -5.85 -16.57 -18.23
C LEU A 58 -6.77 -15.36 -17.95
N SER A 59 -7.35 -14.75 -18.97
CA SER A 59 -8.11 -13.50 -18.86
C SER A 59 -9.42 -13.61 -18.08
N ASN A 60 -10.06 -14.79 -18.09
CA ASN A 60 -11.44 -14.94 -17.61
C ASN A 60 -11.59 -14.95 -16.07
N PHE A 61 -10.51 -15.20 -15.32
CA PHE A 61 -10.59 -15.37 -13.85
C PHE A 61 -9.34 -14.81 -13.16
N VAL A 62 -9.19 -13.49 -13.19
CA VAL A 62 -8.01 -12.83 -12.63
C VAL A 62 -8.36 -12.17 -11.30
N PHE A 63 -7.76 -12.68 -10.23
CA PHE A 63 -7.80 -12.07 -8.91
C PHE A 63 -6.40 -11.59 -8.55
N CYS A 64 -6.28 -10.38 -7.99
CA CYS A 64 -5.00 -9.92 -7.47
C CYS A 64 -4.96 -10.21 -5.96
N GLN A 65 -3.98 -10.98 -5.52
CA GLN A 65 -3.81 -11.36 -4.12
C GLN A 65 -2.49 -10.79 -3.59
N TYR A 66 -2.52 -10.21 -2.40
CA TYR A 66 -1.31 -9.70 -1.74
C TYR A 66 -1.30 -9.98 -0.23
N THR A 67 -0.11 -10.03 0.34
CA THR A 67 0.14 -9.98 1.78
C THR A 67 0.76 -8.63 2.12
N PHE A 68 0.49 -8.11 3.32
CA PHE A 68 1.01 -6.82 3.75
C PHE A 68 1.92 -7.00 4.95
N TRP A 69 3.23 -6.85 4.75
CA TRP A 69 4.26 -7.16 5.75
C TRP A 69 4.00 -8.51 6.43
N ASP A 70 4.02 -8.56 7.75
CA ASP A 70 3.91 -9.79 8.53
C ASP A 70 2.45 -10.15 8.86
N HIS A 71 1.48 -9.61 8.09
CA HIS A 71 0.10 -10.09 8.14
C HIS A 71 0.03 -11.51 7.58
N CYS A 72 -0.41 -12.45 8.42
CA CYS A 72 -0.64 -13.84 8.00
C CYS A 72 -1.80 -13.96 7.00
N GLU A 73 -2.77 -13.05 7.06
CA GLU A 73 -3.93 -13.05 6.17
C GLU A 73 -3.62 -12.33 4.85
N SER A 74 -3.97 -12.97 3.74
CA SER A 74 -3.85 -12.37 2.43
C SER A 74 -5.13 -11.63 2.04
N THR A 75 -4.99 -10.44 1.46
CA THR A 75 -6.13 -9.71 0.91
C THR A 75 -6.25 -9.98 -0.59
N VAL A 76 -7.47 -10.28 -1.02
CA VAL A 76 -7.83 -10.45 -2.44
C VAL A 76 -8.53 -9.20 -2.94
N ALA A 77 -8.09 -8.70 -4.09
CA ALA A 77 -8.70 -7.66 -4.87
C ALA A 77 -9.43 -8.29 -6.06
N ALA A 78 -10.75 -8.11 -6.08
CA ALA A 78 -11.58 -8.53 -7.20
C ALA A 78 -11.40 -7.59 -8.40
N PRO A 79 -11.40 -8.13 -9.63
CA PRO A 79 -11.35 -7.31 -10.83
C PRO A 79 -12.66 -6.52 -10.98
N VAL A 80 -12.60 -5.40 -11.69
CA VAL A 80 -13.80 -4.71 -12.14
C VAL A 80 -14.36 -5.50 -13.31
N VAL A 81 -15.57 -6.04 -13.14
CA VAL A 81 -16.29 -6.75 -14.19
C VAL A 81 -17.43 -5.86 -14.65
N ASP A 82 -17.30 -5.28 -15.84
CA ASP A 82 -18.40 -4.64 -16.53
C ASP A 82 -18.95 -5.61 -17.58
N PRO A 83 -20.14 -6.20 -17.37
CA PRO A 83 -20.72 -7.16 -18.29
C PRO A 83 -21.19 -6.52 -19.62
N GLU A 84 -21.36 -5.20 -19.68
CA GLU A 84 -21.84 -4.51 -20.89
C GLU A 84 -20.70 -4.03 -21.79
N VAL A 85 -19.47 -3.97 -21.27
CA VAL A 85 -18.28 -3.60 -22.05
C VAL A 85 -17.63 -4.88 -22.56
N PRO A 86 -17.72 -5.19 -23.88
CA PRO A 86 -16.99 -6.32 -24.42
C PRO A 86 -15.51 -6.13 -24.14
N SER A 87 -14.85 -7.20 -23.68
CA SER A 87 -13.40 -7.23 -23.49
C SER A 87 -12.75 -6.65 -24.75
N PRO A 88 -11.92 -5.60 -24.63
CA PRO A 88 -11.34 -4.99 -25.81
C PRO A 88 -10.56 -6.06 -26.57
N GLN A 89 -10.99 -6.35 -27.81
CA GLN A 89 -10.28 -7.25 -28.70
C GLN A 89 -9.01 -6.53 -29.15
N PHE A 90 -7.99 -6.52 -28.28
CA PHE A 90 -6.68 -5.99 -28.64
C PHE A 90 -6.06 -6.92 -29.69
N LYS A 91 -5.57 -6.33 -30.78
CA LYS A 91 -4.82 -7.02 -31.83
C LYS A 91 -3.46 -7.54 -31.33
N ASP A 92 -3.02 -7.07 -30.16
CA ASP A 92 -1.86 -7.55 -29.44
C ASP A 92 -2.27 -8.67 -28.49
N ALA A 93 -1.48 -9.75 -28.43
CA ALA A 93 -1.76 -11.00 -27.73
C ALA A 93 -1.81 -10.90 -26.18
N GLN A 94 -2.05 -9.71 -25.63
CA GLN A 94 -1.99 -9.39 -24.21
C GLN A 94 -3.30 -8.78 -23.71
N TYR A 95 -3.79 -9.29 -22.59
CA TYR A 95 -4.99 -8.85 -21.92
C TYR A 95 -4.66 -7.97 -20.71
N SER A 96 -5.54 -7.03 -20.37
CA SER A 96 -5.46 -6.27 -19.12
C SER A 96 -6.74 -6.35 -18.31
N VAL A 97 -6.57 -6.25 -17.00
CA VAL A 97 -7.64 -6.33 -15.99
C VAL A 97 -7.52 -5.16 -15.06
N THR A 98 -8.59 -4.39 -14.91
CA THR A 98 -8.64 -3.26 -13.99
C THR A 98 -9.19 -3.67 -12.63
N PHE A 99 -8.78 -2.94 -11.60
CA PHE A 99 -9.15 -3.15 -10.21
C PHE A 99 -9.52 -1.80 -9.59
N SER A 100 -10.54 -1.80 -8.74
CA SER A 100 -10.94 -0.64 -7.92
C SER A 100 -10.56 -0.85 -6.45
N HIS A 101 -9.45 -1.57 -6.20
CA HIS A 101 -9.06 -1.96 -4.85
C HIS A 101 -8.37 -0.83 -4.11
N CYS A 102 -8.80 -0.60 -2.88
CA CYS A 102 -8.25 0.43 -2.02
C CYS A 102 -8.45 0.05 -0.54
N LYS A 103 -7.38 -0.35 0.15
CA LYS A 103 -7.46 -0.79 1.56
C LYS A 103 -6.40 -0.08 2.42
N VAL A 104 -6.84 0.44 3.57
CA VAL A 104 -5.93 0.96 4.60
C VAL A 104 -5.44 -0.23 5.43
N GLN A 105 -4.13 -0.38 5.53
CA GLN A 105 -3.43 -1.41 6.28
C GLN A 105 -2.60 -0.77 7.39
N VAL A 106 -2.51 -1.44 8.52
CA VAL A 106 -1.62 -1.08 9.61
C VAL A 106 -0.59 -2.20 9.73
N PRO A 107 0.72 -1.89 9.72
CA PRO A 107 1.76 -2.80 10.17
C PRO A 107 1.43 -3.49 11.49
N LEU A 108 1.75 -4.78 11.62
CA LEU A 108 1.79 -5.45 12.93
C LEU A 108 3.07 -5.06 13.69
#